data_AF-A0A512UKP9-F1
#
_entry.id   AF-A0A512UKP9-F1
#
_cell.length_a   1.000
_cell.length_b   1.000
_cell.length_c   1.000
_cell.angle_alpha   90.00
_cell.angle_beta   90.00
_cell.angle_gamma   90.00
#
_symmetry.space_group_name_H-M   'P 1'
#
loop_
_entity.id
_entity.type
_entity.pdbx_description
1 polymer ?
#
loop_
_entity_poly.entity_id
_entity_poly.type
_entity_poly.pdbx_seq_one_letter_code
_entity_poly.pdbx_strand_id
1 'polypeptide(L)' 'MYVGEARHPEIDPMGEQFDPNQNEATFEIPQPDKEPGTVFHVQQPGFTLNSRVVRPAKAGLVKGEE' A
#
# COMPACT_ATOMS: atom_id res chain seq x y z
N MET A 1 4.38 22.50 3.44
CA MET A 1 5.51 22.46 2.49
C MET A 1 5.86 21.00 2.27
N TYR A 2 5.43 20.38 1.17
CA TYR A 2 6.04 19.13 0.73
C TYR A 2 7.16 19.50 -0.24
N VAL A 3 8.37 19.10 0.14
CA VAL A 3 9.64 19.43 -0.49
C VAL A 3 9.68 18.89 -1.92
N GLY A 4 10.31 19.64 -2.81
CA GLY A 4 10.26 19.45 -4.24
C GLY A 4 10.94 18.20 -4.81
N GLU A 5 10.64 18.00 -6.09
CA GLU A 5 11.57 17.53 -7.12
C GLU A 5 12.30 16.21 -6.85
N ALA A 6 11.53 15.13 -6.82
CA ALA A 6 12.03 13.83 -7.22
C ALA A 6 10.85 13.03 -7.82
N ARG A 7 10.67 13.04 -9.14
CA ARG A 7 9.66 12.22 -9.83
C ARG A 7 10.03 10.74 -9.75
N HIS A 8 9.88 10.14 -8.58
CA HIS A 8 9.91 8.69 -8.39
C HIS A 8 8.47 8.22 -8.47
N PRO A 9 8.16 7.11 -9.20
CA PRO A 9 6.81 6.58 -9.22
C PRO A 9 6.42 6.20 -7.79
N GLU A 10 5.37 6.85 -7.29
CA GLU A 10 4.77 6.57 -6.00
C GLU A 10 3.97 5.26 -6.09
N ILE A 11 4.12 4.40 -5.09
CA ILE A 11 3.33 3.17 -4.96
C ILE A 11 2.17 3.52 -4.02
N ASP A 12 0.96 3.65 -4.57
CA ASP A 12 -0.28 3.88 -3.83
C ASP A 12 -1.27 2.75 -4.12
N PRO A 13 -1.20 1.62 -3.39
CA PRO A 13 -1.99 0.42 -3.70
C PRO A 13 -3.44 0.53 -3.21
N MET A 14 -3.96 1.74 -2.98
CA MET A 14 -5.26 1.97 -2.37
C MET A 14 -6.39 1.36 -3.21
N GLY A 15 -7.11 0.39 -2.64
CA GLY A 15 -8.16 -0.36 -3.34
C GLY A 15 -7.66 -1.47 -4.25
N GLU A 16 -6.34 -1.69 -4.33
CA GLU A 16 -5.74 -2.82 -5.03
C GLU A 16 -5.47 -4.00 -4.09
N GLN A 17 -5.25 -5.17 -4.68
CA GLN A 17 -4.87 -6.35 -3.93
C GLN A 17 -3.45 -6.19 -3.36
N PHE A 18 -3.23 -6.70 -2.15
CA PHE A 18 -1.93 -6.62 -1.50
C PHE A 18 -0.84 -7.38 -2.26
N ASP A 19 0.20 -6.67 -2.70
CA ASP A 19 1.42 -7.25 -3.26
C ASP A 19 2.57 -7.19 -2.23
N PRO A 20 3.04 -8.30 -1.65
CA PRO A 20 4.12 -8.31 -0.67
C PRO A 20 5.47 -7.82 -1.21
N ASN A 21 5.66 -7.75 -2.54
CA ASN A 21 6.88 -7.21 -3.14
C ASN A 21 6.92 -5.68 -3.07
N GLN A 22 5.75 -5.04 -3.01
CA GLN A 22 5.59 -3.59 -3.14
C GLN A 22 4.94 -2.97 -1.90
N ASN A 23 4.29 -3.78 -1.07
CA ASN A 23 3.48 -3.35 0.06
C ASN A 23 3.93 -4.04 1.35
N GLU A 24 3.86 -3.31 2.45
CA GLU A 24 4.08 -3.80 3.81
C GLU A 24 2.76 -3.71 4.57
N ALA A 25 2.16 -4.87 4.88
CA ALA A 25 0.94 -4.94 5.67
C ALA A 25 1.26 -4.60 7.12
N THR A 26 0.65 -3.55 7.63
CA THR A 26 0.92 -3.02 8.97
C THR A 26 -0.17 -3.34 9.98
N PHE A 27 -1.40 -3.54 9.50
CA PHE A 27 -2.56 -3.94 10.29
C PHE A 27 -3.69 -4.45 9.39
N GLU A 28 -4.66 -5.14 9.98
CA GLU A 28 -5.83 -5.68 9.28
C GLU A 28 -7.11 -5.28 10.02
N ILE A 29 -8.14 -4.85 9.29
CA ILE A 29 -9.44 -4.47 9.86
C ILE A 29 -10.56 -5.15 9.07
N PRO A 30 -11.56 -5.77 9.73
CA PRO A 30 -12.73 -6.29 9.03
C PRO A 30 -13.49 -5.15 8.36
N GLN A 31 -13.69 -5.27 7.06
CA GLN A 31 -14.50 -4.34 6.26
C GLN A 31 -15.56 -5.17 5.53
N PRO A 32 -16.82 -5.17 5.99
CA PRO A 32 -17.87 -6.04 5.43
C PRO A 32 -18.20 -5.70 3.97
N ASP A 33 -17.91 -4.48 3.52
CA ASP A 33 -18.21 -4.00 2.18
C ASP A 33 -17.02 -4.11 1.20
N LYS A 34 -15.90 -4.76 1.61
CA LYS A 34 -14.67 -4.84 0.81
C LYS A 34 -14.11 -6.25 0.76
N GLU A 35 -13.39 -6.53 -0.32
CA GLU A 35 -12.79 -7.84 -0.55
C GLU A 35 -11.59 -8.09 0.40
N PRO A 36 -11.52 -9.25 1.08
CA PRO A 36 -10.38 -9.65 1.89
C PRO A 36 -9.04 -9.57 1.15
N GLY A 37 -8.00 -9.13 1.85
CA GLY A 37 -6.66 -8.99 1.28
C GLY A 37 -6.48 -7.78 0.35
N THR A 38 -7.50 -6.93 0.22
CA THR A 38 -7.42 -5.64 -0.47
C THR A 38 -6.84 -4.59 0.46
N VAL A 39 -6.03 -3.68 -0.06
CA VAL A 39 -5.59 -2.51 0.69
C VAL A 39 -6.76 -1.54 0.85
N PHE A 40 -7.17 -1.29 2.09
CA PHE A 40 -8.23 -0.32 2.39
C PHE A 40 -7.69 1.00 2.92
N HIS A 41 -6.42 1.04 3.33
CA HIS A 41 -5.80 2.24 3.87
C HIS A 41 -4.30 2.26 3.55
N VAL A 42 -3.78 3.41 3.11
CA VAL A 42 -2.34 3.63 2.89
C VAL A 42 -1.87 4.63 3.94
N GLN A 43 -1.06 4.16 4.89
CA GLN A 43 -0.47 5.01 5.92
C GLN A 43 0.68 5.84 5.37
N GLN A 44 1.46 5.22 4.48
CA GLN A 44 2.61 5.87 3.86
C GLN A 44 2.81 5.30 2.46
N PRO A 45 2.84 6.14 1.41
CA PRO A 45 3.08 5.67 0.07
C PRO A 45 4.47 5.04 -0.08
N GLY A 46 4.59 4.05 -0.95
CA GLY A 46 5.86 3.45 -1.34
C GLY A 46 6.53 4.25 -2.45
N PHE A 47 7.77 3.89 -2.78
CA PHE A 47 8.49 4.49 -3.91
C PHE A 47 9.28 3.46 -4.68
N THR A 48 9.28 3.60 -6.00
CA THR A 48 10.18 2.86 -6.89
C THR A 48 11.26 3.76 -7.49
N LEU A 49 12.41 3.17 -7.82
CA LEU A 49 13.46 3.80 -8.60
C LEU A 49 13.97 2.78 -9.61
N ASN A 50 13.93 3.12 -10.90
CA ASN A 50 14.36 2.21 -11.97
C ASN A 50 13.69 0.82 -11.89
N SER A 51 12.37 0.80 -11.66
CA SER A 51 11.56 -0.42 -11.50
C SER A 51 11.95 -1.31 -10.31
N ARG A 52 12.72 -0.80 -9.35
CA ARG A 52 13.00 -1.46 -8.08
C ARG A 52 12.28 -0.75 -6.95
N VAL A 53 11.70 -1.51 -6.04
CA VAL A 53 11.09 -0.97 -4.82
C VAL A 53 12.20 -0.47 -3.91
N VAL A 54 12.24 0.84 -3.69
CA VAL A 54 13.17 1.48 -2.75
C VAL A 54 12.58 1.45 -1.35
N ARG A 55 11.26 1.63 -1.27
CA ARG A 55 10.51 1.56 -0.02
C ARG A 55 9.12 1.00 -0.31
N PRO A 56 8.68 -0.06 0.39
CA PRO A 56 7.32 -0.56 0.23
C PRO A 56 6.30 0.44 0.78
N ALA A 57 5.09 0.42 0.23
CA ALA A 57 3.96 1.17 0.74
C ALA A 57 3.46 0.54 2.04
N LYS A 58 3.31 1.33 3.12
CA LYS A 58 2.75 0.82 4.38
C LYS A 58 1.23 0.88 4.28
N ALA A 59 0.61 -0.29 4.26
CA ALA A 59 -0.82 -0.44 4.00
C ALA A 59 -1.53 -1.20 5.11
N GLY A 60 -2.80 -0.88 5.32
CA GLY A 60 -3.76 -1.67 6.08
C GLY A 60 -4.61 -2.52 5.13
N LEU A 61 -4.83 -3.78 5.48
CA LEU A 61 -5.60 -4.73 4.67
C LEU A 61 -6.99 -5.01 5.23
N VAL A 62 -7.92 -5.33 4.34
CA VAL A 62 -9.22 -5.87 4.73
C VAL A 62 -9.00 -7.27 5.30
N LYS A 63 -9.33 -7.43 6.58
CA LYS A 63 -9.26 -8.72 7.26
C LYS A 63 -10.28 -9.66 6.60
N GLY A 64 -9.84 -10.85 6.21
CA GLY A 64 -10.73 -11.92 5.79
C GLY A 64 -11.54 -12.48 6.97
N GLU A 65 -12.76 -12.93 6.68
CA GLU A 65 -13.50 -13.79 7.60
C GLU A 65 -12.79 -15.15 7.62
N GLU A 66 -12.28 -15.55 8.79
CA GLU A 66 -11.76 -16.90 9.05
C GLU A 66 -12.90 -17.81 9.51
#